data_AF-A0A087N4N4-F1
#
_entry.id   AF-A0A087N4N4-F1
#
_cell.length_a   1.000
_cell.length_b   1.000
_cell.length_c   1.000
_cell.angle_alpha   90.00
_cell.angle_beta   90.00
_cell.angle_gamma   90.00
#
_symmetry.space_group_name_H-M   'P 1'
#
loop_
_entity.id
_entity.type
_entity.pdbx_description
1 polymer ?
#
loop_
_entity_poly.entity_id
_entity_poly.type
_entity_poly.pdbx_seq_one_letter_code
_entity_poly.pdbx_strand_id
1 'polypeptide(L)'
;MGIILLQLTNSIVILLLGAGYFYFRKITKSSQLVVTGEEEDQLLDKQYERAITVSQMINSAFILSLGAMAIGFIIVRESSPATPLLSFALLVCSVLSTGIVTKSVTLANPTRPIPNWVKEDGAFDAMDEGERHVALKAYYKVYKIVMGLLIISILLAMYYSVLTGQSQIMSIIVMVVLLLVMVFSYLSVIRRGR
;
A
#
# COMPACT_ATOMS: atom_id res chain seq x y z
N MET A 1 22.73 3.91 16.79
CA MET A 1 22.16 4.54 15.58
C MET A 1 21.05 3.68 14.94
N GLY A 2 21.26 2.38 14.68
CA GLY A 2 20.23 1.51 14.08
C GLY A 2 18.90 1.40 14.85
N ILE A 3 18.95 1.33 16.18
CA ILE A 3 17.72 1.27 17.03
C ILE A 3 16.87 2.53 16.87
N ILE A 4 17.49 3.71 16.89
CA ILE A 4 16.79 5.01 16.77
C ILE A 4 16.08 5.10 15.43
N LEU A 5 16.74 4.69 14.34
CA LEU A 5 16.14 4.67 13.00
C LEU A 5 14.92 3.75 12.94
N LEU A 6 14.99 2.56 13.53
CA LEU A 6 13.86 1.61 13.57
C LEU A 6 12.70 2.15 14.41
N GLN A 7 12.99 2.78 15.54
CA GLN A 7 11.96 3.42 16.37
C GLN A 7 11.26 4.57 15.63
N LEU A 8 12.02 5.41 14.93
CA LEU A 8 11.47 6.47 14.07
C LEU A 8 10.56 5.89 12.98
N THR A 9 10.99 4.82 12.30
CA THR A 9 10.16 4.13 11.30
C THR A 9 8.85 3.61 11.91
N ASN A 10 8.90 3.02 13.11
CA ASN A 10 7.70 2.56 13.81
C ASN A 10 6.77 3.71 14.20
N SER A 11 7.30 4.85 14.64
CA SER A 11 6.50 6.05 14.90
C SER A 11 5.82 6.57 13.63
N ILE A 12 6.51 6.56 12.49
CA ILE A 12 5.93 6.92 11.18
C ILE A 12 4.80 5.96 10.82
N VAL A 13 4.98 4.66 11.01
CA VAL A 13 3.93 3.65 10.75
C VAL A 13 2.69 3.91 11.61
N ILE A 14 2.86 4.22 12.90
CA ILE A 14 1.74 4.56 13.80
C ILE A 14 1.00 5.81 13.29
N LEU A 15 1.72 6.84 12.88
CA LEU A 15 1.14 8.07 12.33
C LEU A 15 0.35 7.79 11.04
N LEU A 16 0.89 6.95 10.13
CA LEU A 16 0.21 6.58 8.89
C LEU A 16 -1.08 5.80 9.15
N LEU A 17 -1.05 4.83 10.07
CA LEU A 17 -2.25 4.06 10.45
C LEU A 17 -3.30 4.97 11.11
N GLY A 18 -2.89 5.84 12.02
CA GLY A 18 -3.77 6.80 12.69
C GLY A 18 -4.41 7.78 11.70
N ALA A 19 -3.61 8.35 10.80
CA ALA A 19 -4.09 9.25 9.75
C ALA A 19 -5.04 8.52 8.78
N GLY A 20 -4.69 7.31 8.34
CA GLY A 20 -5.54 6.47 7.48
C GLY A 20 -6.89 6.20 8.12
N TYR A 21 -6.92 5.84 9.41
CA TYR A 21 -8.16 5.64 10.14
C TYR A 21 -9.00 6.91 10.29
N PHE A 22 -8.35 8.06 10.53
CA PHE A 22 -9.02 9.36 10.62
C PHE A 22 -9.71 9.74 9.29
N TYR A 23 -9.02 9.57 8.16
CA TYR A 23 -9.60 9.82 6.84
C TYR A 23 -10.72 8.85 6.51
N PHE A 24 -10.60 7.57 6.89
CA PHE A 24 -11.68 6.59 6.75
C PHE A 24 -12.96 7.00 7.50
N ARG A 25 -12.81 7.49 8.75
CA ARG A 25 -13.95 8.02 9.52
C ARG A 25 -14.61 9.21 8.81
N LYS A 26 -13.82 10.10 8.18
CA LYS A 26 -14.36 11.20 7.39
C LYS A 26 -15.17 10.72 6.19
N ILE A 27 -14.69 9.71 5.45
CA ILE A 27 -15.42 9.11 4.31
C ILE A 27 -16.75 8.53 4.78
N THR A 28 -16.73 7.75 5.87
CA THR A 28 -17.93 7.11 6.43
C THR A 28 -18.97 8.12 6.90
N LYS A 29 -18.54 9.28 7.43
CA LYS A 29 -19.46 10.36 7.79
C LYS A 29 -20.03 11.06 6.56
N SER A 30 -19.19 11.34 5.55
CA SER A 30 -19.65 12.02 4.34
C SER A 30 -20.56 11.17 3.46
N SER A 31 -20.45 9.84 3.51
CA SER A 31 -21.32 8.93 2.74
C SER A 31 -22.75 8.85 3.26
N GLN A 32 -23.03 9.40 4.45
CA GLN A 32 -24.37 9.44 5.04
C GLN A 32 -25.13 10.72 4.67
N LEU A 33 -24.48 11.66 3.98
CA LEU A 33 -25.12 12.89 3.53
C LEU A 33 -25.94 12.60 2.27
N VAL A 34 -27.23 12.93 2.30
CA VAL A 34 -28.10 12.90 1.12
C VAL A 34 -27.99 14.25 0.43
N VAL A 35 -27.33 14.26 -0.72
CA VAL A 35 -27.04 15.45 -1.53
C VAL A 35 -27.38 15.09 -2.97
N THR A 36 -27.91 16.03 -3.76
CA THR A 36 -28.38 15.76 -5.13
C THR A 36 -27.79 16.75 -6.14
N GLY A 37 -27.49 16.29 -7.35
CA GLY A 37 -26.99 17.13 -8.45
C GLY A 37 -25.48 17.34 -8.38
N GLU A 38 -25.00 18.53 -8.75
CA GLU A 38 -23.55 18.84 -8.82
C GLU A 38 -22.81 18.65 -7.49
N GLU A 39 -23.50 18.87 -6.37
CA GLU A 39 -22.92 18.67 -5.03
C GLU A 39 -22.70 17.19 -4.69
N GLU A 40 -23.50 16.28 -5.27
CA GLU A 40 -23.32 14.83 -5.14
C GLU A 40 -22.05 14.37 -5.85
N ASP A 41 -21.85 14.82 -7.10
CA ASP A 41 -20.67 14.49 -7.90
C ASP A 41 -19.38 14.98 -7.23
N GLN A 42 -19.35 16.23 -6.75
CA GLN A 42 -18.20 16.77 -6.02
C GLN A 42 -17.88 16.02 -4.73
N LEU A 43 -18.92 15.54 -4.04
CA LEU A 43 -18.78 14.78 -2.81
C LEU A 43 -18.24 13.37 -3.08
N LEU A 44 -18.68 12.72 -4.17
CA LEU A 44 -18.15 11.43 -4.63
C LEU A 44 -16.68 11.53 -5.06
N ASP A 45 -16.29 12.61 -5.74
CA ASP A 45 -14.89 12.86 -6.09
C ASP A 45 -14.00 13.02 -4.85
N LYS A 46 -14.42 13.85 -3.90
CA LYS A 46 -13.70 14.01 -2.63
C LYS A 46 -13.61 12.71 -1.83
N GLN A 47 -14.66 11.87 -1.84
CA GLN A 47 -14.63 10.58 -1.18
C GLN A 47 -13.66 9.62 -1.84
N TYR A 48 -13.58 9.63 -3.17
CA TYR A 48 -12.66 8.79 -3.92
C TYR A 48 -11.20 9.18 -3.70
N GLU A 49 -10.87 10.47 -3.76
CA GLU A 49 -9.52 10.95 -3.45
C GLU A 49 -9.08 10.57 -2.03
N ARG A 50 -10.00 10.68 -1.07
CA ARG A 50 -9.77 10.25 0.32
C ARG A 50 -9.59 8.74 0.40
N ALA A 51 -10.37 7.93 -0.32
CA ALA A 51 -10.22 6.48 -0.34
C ALA A 51 -8.87 6.05 -0.92
N ILE A 52 -8.40 6.70 -1.99
CA ILE A 52 -7.04 6.49 -2.53
C ILE A 52 -5.99 6.88 -1.49
N THR A 53 -6.18 8.00 -0.80
CA THR A 53 -5.25 8.47 0.24
C THR A 53 -5.16 7.49 1.42
N VAL A 54 -6.30 6.97 1.89
CA VAL A 54 -6.37 5.91 2.90
C VAL A 54 -5.63 4.66 2.41
N SER A 55 -5.83 4.27 1.15
CA SER A 55 -5.14 3.13 0.53
C SER A 55 -3.62 3.35 0.49
N GLN A 56 -3.16 4.53 0.11
CA GLN A 56 -1.72 4.88 0.08
C GLN A 56 -1.11 4.81 1.49
N MET A 57 -1.79 5.37 2.49
CA MET A 57 -1.30 5.39 3.88
C MET A 57 -1.20 3.99 4.48
N ILE A 58 -2.25 3.17 4.35
CA ILE A 58 -2.28 1.82 4.94
C ILE A 58 -1.29 0.88 4.23
N ASN A 59 -1.20 0.92 2.91
CA ASN A 59 -0.21 0.11 2.18
C ASN A 59 1.24 0.53 2.49
N SER A 60 1.50 1.83 2.64
CA SER A 60 2.83 2.32 3.04
C SER A 60 3.19 1.88 4.46
N ALA A 61 2.23 1.93 5.39
CA ALA A 61 2.40 1.43 6.76
C ALA A 61 2.73 -0.07 6.78
N PHE A 62 2.05 -0.88 5.95
CA PHE A 62 2.34 -2.30 5.78
C PHE A 62 3.77 -2.54 5.25
N ILE A 63 4.17 -1.85 4.19
CA ILE A 63 5.50 -2.03 3.58
C ILE A 63 6.62 -1.61 4.54
N LEU A 64 6.46 -0.47 5.21
CA LEU A 64 7.45 0.04 6.17
C LEU A 64 7.55 -0.85 7.41
N SER A 65 6.43 -1.36 7.93
CA SER A 65 6.45 -2.29 9.07
C SER A 65 7.08 -3.63 8.72
N LEU A 66 6.87 -4.15 7.50
CA LEU A 66 7.56 -5.35 6.99
C LEU A 66 9.07 -5.13 6.92
N GLY A 67 9.51 -4.01 6.34
CA GLY A 67 10.92 -3.66 6.24
C GLY A 67 11.57 -3.45 7.62
N ALA A 68 10.90 -2.72 8.51
CA ALA A 68 11.37 -2.46 9.88
C ALA A 68 11.46 -3.75 10.71
N MET A 69 10.49 -4.65 10.57
CA MET A 69 10.54 -5.98 11.17
C MET A 69 11.75 -6.77 10.66
N ALA A 70 11.90 -6.88 9.34
CA ALA A 70 12.97 -7.68 8.72
C ALA A 70 14.36 -7.16 9.10
N ILE A 71 14.60 -5.85 8.95
CA ILE A 71 15.88 -5.21 9.29
C ILE A 71 16.12 -5.24 10.79
N GLY A 72 15.08 -4.97 11.60
CA GLY A 72 15.18 -5.00 13.05
C GLY A 72 15.53 -6.39 13.58
N PHE A 73 14.98 -7.44 12.96
CA PHE A 73 15.30 -8.82 13.33
C PHE A 73 16.73 -9.21 12.96
N ILE A 74 17.33 -8.59 11.94
CA ILE A 74 18.75 -8.81 11.60
C ILE A 74 19.66 -8.09 12.61
N ILE A 75 19.40 -6.82 12.92
CA ILE A 75 20.36 -5.97 13.63
C ILE A 75 20.21 -6.02 15.15
N VAL A 76 18.97 -5.97 15.66
CA VAL A 76 18.71 -5.63 17.08
C VAL A 76 18.03 -6.74 17.86
N ARG A 77 17.94 -7.96 17.30
CA ARG A 77 17.24 -9.09 17.93
C ARG A 77 17.79 -9.45 19.32
N GLU A 78 19.11 -9.31 19.53
CA GLU A 78 19.78 -9.66 20.79
C GLU A 78 19.79 -8.48 21.77
N SER A 79 20.01 -7.26 21.27
CA SER A 79 20.15 -6.07 22.10
C SER A 79 18.80 -5.45 22.53
N SER A 80 17.81 -5.46 21.64
CA SER A 80 16.50 -4.83 21.86
C SER A 80 15.41 -5.57 21.08
N PRO A 81 15.07 -6.81 21.48
CA PRO A 81 14.06 -7.63 20.78
C PRO A 81 12.67 -6.99 20.75
N ALA A 82 12.37 -6.08 21.69
CA ALA A 82 11.10 -5.36 21.73
C ALA A 82 10.85 -4.51 20.46
N THR A 83 11.89 -3.98 19.82
CA THR A 83 11.77 -3.11 18.64
C THR A 83 11.25 -3.86 17.39
N PRO A 84 11.86 -4.97 16.95
CA PRO A 84 11.32 -5.77 15.84
C PRO A 84 9.98 -6.43 16.18
N LEU A 85 9.74 -6.78 17.45
CA LEU A 85 8.45 -7.31 17.89
C LEU A 85 7.33 -6.28 17.76
N LEU A 86 7.58 -5.01 18.12
CA LEU A 86 6.64 -3.91 17.87
C LEU A 86 6.39 -3.73 16.37
N SER A 87 7.44 -3.79 15.55
CA SER A 87 7.34 -3.69 14.09
C SER A 87 6.45 -4.82 13.53
N PHE A 88 6.60 -6.04 14.05
CA PHE A 88 5.74 -7.17 13.73
C PHE A 88 4.28 -6.95 14.17
N ALA A 89 4.04 -6.43 15.37
CA ALA A 89 2.69 -6.10 15.82
C ALA A 89 2.03 -5.05 14.90
N LEU A 90 2.78 -4.01 14.51
CA LEU A 90 2.33 -3.00 13.56
C LEU A 90 2.07 -3.57 12.16
N LEU A 91 2.86 -4.55 11.72
CA LEU A 91 2.62 -5.28 10.47
C LEU A 91 1.27 -6.00 10.52
N VAL A 92 0.98 -6.73 11.61
CA VAL A 92 -0.32 -7.40 11.81
C VAL A 92 -1.45 -6.37 11.84
N CYS A 93 -1.31 -5.26 12.57
CA CYS A 93 -2.29 -4.18 12.57
C CYS A 93 -2.53 -3.60 11.17
N SER A 94 -1.48 -3.46 10.36
CA SER A 94 -1.58 -2.97 8.98
C SER A 94 -2.32 -3.95 8.07
N VAL A 95 -2.07 -5.25 8.23
CA VAL A 95 -2.81 -6.32 7.51
C VAL A 95 -4.29 -6.28 7.89
N LEU A 96 -4.63 -6.19 9.17
CA LEU A 96 -6.03 -6.06 9.61
C LEU A 96 -6.71 -4.80 9.07
N SER A 97 -5.94 -3.71 8.94
CA SER A 97 -6.42 -2.44 8.39
C SER A 97 -6.71 -2.50 6.88
N THR A 98 -6.31 -3.55 6.16
CA THR A 98 -6.69 -3.71 4.74
C THR A 98 -8.21 -3.82 4.55
N GLY A 99 -8.95 -4.35 5.54
CA GLY A 99 -10.42 -4.34 5.51
C GLY A 99 -11.00 -2.92 5.44
N ILE A 100 -10.32 -1.94 6.05
CA ILE A 100 -10.69 -0.52 6.00
C ILE A 100 -10.49 0.03 4.57
N VAL A 101 -9.40 -0.38 3.90
CA VAL A 101 -9.13 0.01 2.51
C VAL A 101 -10.26 -0.48 1.60
N THR A 102 -10.59 -1.77 1.67
CA THR A 102 -11.67 -2.36 0.84
C THR A 102 -12.99 -1.63 1.08
N LYS A 103 -13.36 -1.40 2.35
CA LYS A 103 -14.58 -0.67 2.68
C LYS A 103 -14.58 0.78 2.21
N SER A 104 -13.42 1.45 2.24
CA SER A 104 -13.28 2.83 1.74
C SER A 104 -13.50 2.91 0.23
N VAL A 105 -12.93 1.97 -0.51
CA VAL A 105 -13.07 1.91 -1.97
C VAL A 105 -14.49 1.56 -2.38
N THR A 106 -15.14 0.60 -1.71
CA THR A 106 -16.54 0.25 -2.01
C THR A 106 -17.50 1.39 -1.69
N LEU A 107 -17.24 2.14 -0.62
CA LEU A 107 -18.08 3.27 -0.23
C LEU A 107 -17.93 4.47 -1.17
N ALA A 108 -16.72 4.69 -1.70
CA ALA A 108 -16.44 5.76 -2.65
C ALA A 108 -16.81 5.42 -4.11
N ASN A 109 -17.09 4.16 -4.43
CA ASN A 109 -17.59 3.72 -5.74
C ASN A 109 -18.73 2.68 -5.58
N PRO A 110 -19.95 3.10 -5.21
CA PRO A 110 -21.08 2.18 -5.04
C PRO A 110 -21.58 1.56 -6.35
N THR A 111 -21.38 2.22 -7.50
CA THR A 111 -22.13 1.92 -8.74
C THR A 111 -21.34 2.02 -10.06
N ARG A 112 -20.02 2.28 -10.06
CA ARG A 112 -19.27 2.47 -11.32
C ARG A 112 -18.46 1.24 -11.73
N PRO A 113 -18.58 0.75 -12.98
CA PRO A 113 -17.63 -0.22 -13.53
C PRO A 113 -16.23 0.42 -13.64
N ILE A 114 -15.23 -0.46 -13.61
CA ILE A 114 -13.80 -0.14 -13.68
C ILE A 114 -13.57 0.94 -14.75
N PRO A 115 -12.96 2.08 -14.41
CA PRO A 115 -12.80 3.11 -15.42
C PRO A 115 -11.70 2.70 -16.42
N ASN A 116 -11.95 2.96 -17.69
CA ASN A 116 -11.12 2.53 -18.81
C ASN A 116 -9.96 3.53 -19.03
N TRP A 117 -9.00 3.57 -18.09
CA TRP A 117 -7.90 4.56 -18.07
C TRP A 117 -6.70 4.20 -18.96
N VAL A 118 -6.92 3.91 -20.23
CA VAL A 118 -5.80 3.81 -21.18
C VAL A 118 -6.03 4.82 -22.29
N LYS A 119 -5.44 6.00 -22.06
CA LYS A 119 -5.10 6.98 -23.07
C LYS A 119 -3.80 7.60 -22.60
N GLU A 120 -2.71 6.85 -22.65
CA GLU A 120 -1.40 7.47 -22.43
C GLU A 120 -0.22 6.80 -23.12
N ASP A 121 -0.41 5.72 -23.90
CA ASP A 121 0.67 5.15 -24.71
C ASP A 121 0.16 4.68 -26.07
N GLY A 122 0.80 5.14 -27.15
CA GLY A 122 0.41 4.80 -28.54
C GLY A 122 0.40 3.29 -28.86
N ALA A 123 0.95 2.44 -27.98
CA ALA A 123 0.86 1.00 -28.09
C ALA A 123 -0.50 0.43 -27.64
N PHE A 124 -1.18 1.04 -26.67
CA PHE A 124 -2.51 0.62 -26.22
C PHE A 124 -3.64 1.18 -27.09
N ASP A 125 -3.44 2.35 -27.69
CA ASP A 125 -4.38 2.93 -28.65
C ASP A 125 -4.39 2.17 -29.99
N ALA A 126 -3.35 1.37 -30.26
CA ALA A 126 -3.24 0.49 -31.42
C ALA A 126 -3.84 -0.92 -31.20
N MET A 127 -4.18 -1.27 -29.94
CA MET A 127 -4.79 -2.55 -29.59
C MET A 127 -6.32 -2.47 -29.73
N ASP A 128 -6.94 -3.54 -30.20
CA ASP A 128 -8.40 -3.66 -30.17
C ASP A 128 -8.91 -3.74 -28.71
N GLU A 129 -10.17 -3.40 -28.49
CA GLU A 129 -10.81 -3.31 -27.16
C GLU A 129 -10.69 -4.65 -26.39
N GLY A 130 -10.78 -5.78 -27.11
CA GLY A 130 -10.57 -7.11 -26.56
C GLY A 130 -9.12 -7.39 -26.11
N GLU A 131 -8.15 -6.99 -26.92
CA GLU A 131 -6.72 -7.15 -26.62
C GLU A 131 -6.30 -6.29 -25.43
N ARG A 132 -6.81 -5.05 -25.37
CA ARG A 132 -6.62 -4.13 -24.24
C ARG A 132 -7.17 -4.71 -22.94
N HIS A 133 -8.36 -5.32 -22.95
CA HIS A 133 -8.93 -5.95 -21.75
C HIS A 133 -8.06 -7.12 -21.26
N VAL A 134 -7.61 -7.99 -22.16
CA VAL A 134 -6.74 -9.13 -21.83
C VAL A 134 -5.39 -8.65 -21.30
N ALA A 135 -4.79 -7.66 -21.94
CA ALA A 135 -3.53 -7.05 -21.52
C ALA A 135 -3.66 -6.46 -20.10
N LEU A 136 -4.68 -5.64 -19.83
CA LEU A 136 -4.92 -5.07 -18.50
C LEU A 136 -5.09 -6.13 -17.42
N LYS A 137 -5.85 -7.19 -17.70
CA LYS A 137 -6.04 -8.31 -16.78
C LYS A 137 -4.72 -9.04 -16.50
N ALA A 138 -3.90 -9.25 -17.53
CA ALA A 138 -2.58 -9.86 -17.40
C ALA A 138 -1.64 -8.97 -16.57
N TYR A 139 -1.56 -7.67 -16.85
CA TYR A 139 -0.77 -6.70 -16.08
C TYR A 139 -1.17 -6.68 -14.61
N TYR A 140 -2.47 -6.64 -14.31
CA TYR A 140 -2.93 -6.67 -12.92
C TYR A 140 -2.57 -7.97 -12.20
N LYS A 141 -2.60 -9.12 -12.90
CA LYS A 141 -2.16 -10.41 -12.36
C LYS A 141 -0.65 -10.41 -12.09
N VAL A 142 0.16 -9.95 -13.03
CA VAL A 142 1.62 -9.85 -12.89
C VAL A 142 2.00 -8.92 -11.74
N TYR A 143 1.35 -7.75 -11.66
CA TYR A 143 1.53 -6.80 -10.55
C TYR A 143 1.34 -7.48 -9.18
N LYS A 144 0.24 -8.23 -9.00
CA LYS A 144 0.00 -8.97 -7.75
C LYS A 144 1.05 -10.03 -7.46
N ILE A 145 1.46 -10.79 -8.49
CA ILE A 145 2.48 -11.82 -8.34
C ILE A 145 3.81 -11.18 -7.91
N VAL A 146 4.24 -10.11 -8.57
CA VAL A 146 5.50 -9.42 -8.26
C VAL A 146 5.47 -8.81 -6.85
N MET A 147 4.36 -8.20 -6.44
CA MET A 147 4.19 -7.74 -5.06
C MET A 147 4.35 -8.89 -4.05
N GLY A 148 3.68 -10.02 -4.30
CA GLY A 148 3.77 -11.20 -3.42
C GLY A 148 5.19 -11.77 -3.36
N LEU A 149 5.86 -11.87 -4.51
CA LEU A 149 7.24 -12.35 -4.59
C LEU A 149 8.19 -11.43 -3.82
N LEU A 150 8.06 -10.11 -3.94
CA LEU A 150 8.92 -9.18 -3.18
C LEU A 150 8.73 -9.31 -1.67
N ILE A 151 7.49 -9.49 -1.19
CA ILE A 151 7.22 -9.74 0.23
C ILE A 151 7.91 -11.03 0.69
N ILE A 152 7.77 -12.12 -0.07
CA ILE A 152 8.42 -13.41 0.22
C ILE A 152 9.94 -13.27 0.18
N SER A 153 10.49 -12.56 -0.81
CA SER A 153 11.93 -12.30 -0.94
C SER A 153 12.50 -11.52 0.24
N ILE A 154 11.76 -10.54 0.80
CA ILE A 154 12.17 -9.83 2.02
C ILE A 154 12.29 -10.81 3.20
N LEU A 155 11.30 -11.68 3.38
CA LEU A 155 11.31 -12.67 4.47
C LEU A 155 12.44 -13.70 4.31
N LEU A 156 12.66 -14.18 3.08
CA LEU A 156 13.77 -15.09 2.77
C LEU A 156 15.13 -14.42 2.98
N ALA A 157 15.28 -13.16 2.55
CA ALA A 157 16.51 -12.39 2.76
C ALA A 157 16.80 -12.19 4.25
N MET A 158 15.77 -11.89 5.05
CA MET A 158 15.89 -11.83 6.51
C MET A 158 16.39 -13.15 7.09
N TYR A 159 15.75 -14.26 6.75
CA TYR A 159 16.11 -15.58 7.26
C TYR A 159 17.52 -16.01 6.84
N TYR A 160 17.85 -15.84 5.55
CA TYR A 160 19.19 -16.11 5.01
C TYR A 160 20.26 -15.30 5.75
N SER A 161 20.00 -14.01 6.00
CA SER A 161 20.94 -13.14 6.69
C SER A 161 21.20 -13.57 8.13
N VAL A 162 20.13 -13.99 8.83
CA VAL A 162 20.23 -14.50 10.21
C VAL A 162 20.99 -15.82 10.28
N LEU A 163 20.74 -16.75 9.35
CA LEU A 163 21.38 -18.07 9.37
C LEU A 163 22.86 -18.05 8.96
N THR A 164 23.19 -17.27 7.93
CA THR A 164 24.55 -17.25 7.34
C THR A 164 25.46 -16.20 7.96
N GLY A 165 24.89 -15.25 8.72
CA GLY A 165 25.59 -14.06 9.20
C GLY A 165 25.90 -13.03 8.11
N GLN A 166 25.60 -13.31 6.84
CA GLN A 166 25.82 -12.39 5.73
C GLN A 166 24.70 -11.35 5.66
N SER A 167 25.05 -10.07 5.71
CA SER A 167 24.05 -8.99 5.75
C SER A 167 23.28 -8.87 4.43
N GLN A 168 21.95 -8.97 4.49
CA GLN A 168 21.03 -8.70 3.36
C GLN A 168 20.25 -7.39 3.52
N ILE A 169 20.69 -6.52 4.44
CA ILE A 169 19.97 -5.28 4.78
C ILE A 169 19.78 -4.39 3.55
N MET A 170 20.82 -4.24 2.71
CA MET A 170 20.74 -3.39 1.52
C MET A 170 19.72 -3.93 0.51
N SER A 171 19.71 -5.25 0.28
CA SER A 171 18.72 -5.92 -0.56
C SER A 171 17.29 -5.68 -0.06
N ILE A 172 17.09 -5.77 1.25
CA ILE A 172 15.78 -5.52 1.89
C ILE A 172 15.35 -4.06 1.69
N ILE A 173 16.25 -3.09 1.88
CA ILE A 173 15.94 -1.67 1.66
C ILE A 173 15.50 -1.44 0.21
N VAL A 174 16.21 -1.99 -0.77
CA VAL A 174 15.84 -1.86 -2.19
C VAL A 174 14.46 -2.46 -2.45
N MET A 175 14.18 -3.66 -1.93
CA MET A 175 12.87 -4.30 -2.09
C MET A 175 11.72 -3.53 -1.44
N VAL A 176 11.96 -2.93 -0.27
CA VAL A 176 10.99 -2.05 0.42
C VAL A 176 10.71 -0.81 -0.41
N VAL A 177 11.75 -0.16 -0.95
CA VAL A 177 11.59 1.00 -1.84
C VAL A 177 10.83 0.62 -3.11
N LEU A 178 11.14 -0.52 -3.73
CA LEU A 178 10.41 -1.02 -4.90
C LEU A 178 8.93 -1.26 -4.60
N LEU A 179 8.61 -1.89 -3.45
CA LEU A 179 7.22 -2.06 -3.02
C LEU A 179 6.51 -0.71 -2.85
N LEU A 180 7.15 0.28 -2.25
CA LEU A 180 6.58 1.63 -2.13
C LEU A 180 6.34 2.24 -3.52
N VAL A 181 7.34 2.25 -4.39
CA VAL A 181 7.22 2.81 -5.75
C VAL A 181 6.08 2.17 -6.51
N MET A 182 5.92 0.85 -6.44
CA MET A 182 4.81 0.14 -7.10
C MET A 182 3.45 0.59 -6.57
N VAL A 183 3.26 0.64 -5.24
CA VAL A 183 1.99 1.10 -4.63
C VAL A 183 1.69 2.54 -5.01
N PHE A 184 2.68 3.42 -4.89
CA PHE A 184 2.50 4.85 -5.20
C PHE A 184 2.22 5.06 -6.68
N SER A 185 2.93 4.40 -7.58
CA SER A 185 2.72 4.51 -9.02
C SER A 185 1.31 4.03 -9.39
N TYR A 186 0.91 2.85 -8.93
CA TYR A 186 -0.42 2.30 -9.19
C TYR A 186 -1.54 3.24 -8.69
N LEU A 187 -1.46 3.70 -7.43
CA LEU A 187 -2.49 4.55 -6.85
C LEU A 187 -2.48 5.99 -7.40
N SER A 188 -1.34 6.47 -7.90
CA SER A 188 -1.25 7.81 -8.50
C SER A 188 -1.82 7.84 -9.92
N VAL A 189 -1.60 6.79 -10.72
CA VAL A 189 -2.26 6.62 -12.02
C VAL A 189 -3.78 6.56 -11.83
N ILE A 190 -4.25 5.80 -10.83
CA ILE A 190 -5.68 5.74 -10.50
C ILE A 190 -6.24 7.10 -10.09
N ARG A 191 -5.46 7.92 -9.37
CA ARG A 191 -5.86 9.27 -8.98
C ARG A 191 -5.94 10.21 -10.19
N ARG A 192 -4.98 10.15 -11.10
CA ARG A 192 -4.89 11.01 -12.30
C ARG A 192 -5.85 10.62 -13.41
N GLY A 193 -6.29 9.36 -13.43
CA GLY A 193 -7.21 8.87 -14.45
C GLY A 193 -8.56 9.59 -14.44
N ARG A 194 -8.99 10.16 -13.30
CA ARG A 194 -10.24 10.92 -13.19
C ARG A 194 -10.11 12.36 -13.70
#